data_AF-A0A1A8BWF2-F1
#
_entry.id   AF-A0A1A8BWF2-F1
#
_cell.length_a   1.000
_cell.length_b   1.000
_cell.length_c   1.000
_cell.angle_alpha   90.00
_cell.angle_beta   90.00
_cell.angle_gamma   90.00
#
_symmetry.space_group_name_H-M   'P 1'
#
loop_
_entity.id
_entity.type
_entity.pdbx_description
1 polymer ?
#
loop_
_entity_poly.entity_id
_entity_poly.type
_entity_poly.pdbx_seq_one_letter_code
_entity_poly.pdbx_strand_id
1 'polypeptide(L)'
;LDPLGQPTWTRLGRWRRGRVLMDWPSHHGPGGGSDWRRSARLHMRVVTLVEHPFVFTREVDGDGMCPAGQLCLDPLTNETSTLKGLFQNLKGPNGSVSTHLKKCCYGYCIDLLEKLAEDIGFTFDLYIVGDGKYGGFKNGRWTGLVGDLLSGAAHLAVTSFSINSARSQVIDFTSPFFSTSLGILVRTRDTAAPIGAFMWPLHWSMWLGIFVSLHVTAVFLTLYEWHSPFGMTPR
;
A
#
# COMPACT_ATOMS: atom_id res chain seq x y z
N LEU A 1 -25.00 20.53 46.23
CA LEU A 1 -26.43 20.86 46.15
C LEU A 1 -26.88 21.05 47.57
N ASP A 2 -27.30 22.25 47.93
CA ASP A 2 -28.02 22.44 49.19
C ASP A 2 -29.29 21.59 49.20
N PRO A 3 -29.85 21.26 50.38
CA PRO A 3 -31.09 20.47 50.51
C PRO A 3 -32.32 21.08 49.79
N LEU A 4 -32.19 22.29 49.22
CA LEU A 4 -33.20 23.00 48.43
C LEU A 4 -32.92 22.97 46.90
N GLY A 5 -31.94 22.19 46.43
CA GLY A 5 -31.74 21.91 45.00
C GLY A 5 -31.12 23.05 44.17
N GLN A 6 -30.60 24.11 44.80
CA GLN A 6 -29.95 25.21 44.09
C GLN A 6 -28.47 24.92 43.80
N PRO A 7 -27.91 25.44 42.68
CA PRO A 7 -26.49 25.28 42.36
C PRO A 7 -25.63 26.06 43.36
N THR A 8 -24.90 25.32 44.19
CA THR A 8 -24.03 25.87 45.24
C THR A 8 -22.57 25.55 44.95
N TRP A 9 -21.70 26.55 45.06
CA TRP A 9 -20.26 26.34 44.99
C TRP A 9 -19.80 25.47 46.16
N THR A 10 -18.98 24.44 45.87
CA THR A 10 -18.37 23.60 46.90
C THR A 10 -16.85 23.61 46.71
N ARG A 11 -16.11 23.79 47.80
CA ARG A 11 -14.64 23.86 47.76
C ARG A 11 -14.06 22.46 47.56
N LEU A 12 -13.40 22.23 46.44
CA LEU A 12 -12.77 20.95 46.09
C LEU A 12 -11.32 20.81 46.63
N GLY A 13 -10.66 21.94 46.93
CA GLY A 13 -9.30 21.97 47.44
C GLY A 13 -8.78 23.38 47.69
N ARG A 14 -7.53 23.47 48.16
CA ARG A 14 -6.79 24.70 48.44
C ARG A 14 -5.47 24.70 47.67
N TRP A 15 -5.18 25.80 46.97
CA TRP A 15 -3.90 26.00 46.29
C TRP A 15 -2.91 26.71 47.22
N ARG A 16 -1.73 26.13 47.45
CA ARG A 16 -0.62 26.78 48.18
C ARG A 16 0.73 26.41 47.58
N ARG A 17 1.59 27.42 47.37
CA ARG A 17 3.00 27.26 46.96
C ARG A 17 3.20 26.33 45.75
N GLY A 18 2.38 26.52 44.70
CA GLY A 18 2.50 25.73 43.47
C GLY A 18 1.92 24.32 43.54
N ARG A 19 1.21 23.95 44.62
CA ARG A 19 0.56 22.64 44.76
C ARG A 19 -0.92 22.80 45.10
N VAL A 20 -1.77 22.00 44.45
CA VAL A 20 -3.18 21.83 44.84
C VAL A 20 -3.23 20.79 45.96
N LEU A 21 -3.83 21.15 47.10
CA LEU A 21 -4.23 20.24 48.17
C LEU A 21 -5.73 20.00 48.05
N MET A 22 -6.15 18.80 47.64
CA MET A 22 -7.57 18.47 47.54
C MET A 22 -8.15 18.21 48.94
N ASP A 23 -9.28 18.83 49.27
CA ASP A 23 -9.96 18.71 50.59
C ASP A 23 -11.09 17.65 50.54
N TRP A 24 -11.29 16.96 49.41
CA TRP A 24 -12.38 15.99 49.23
C TRP A 24 -12.08 14.65 49.94
N PRO A 25 -13.03 14.06 50.70
CA PRO A 25 -12.82 12.75 51.30
C PRO A 25 -12.79 11.68 50.21
N SER A 26 -11.67 10.97 50.12
CA SER A 26 -11.53 9.73 49.37
C SER A 26 -12.44 8.66 50.00
N HIS A 27 -13.69 8.62 49.56
CA HIS A 27 -14.56 7.47 49.79
C HIS A 27 -13.95 6.26 49.08
N HIS A 28 -13.15 5.49 49.81
CA HIS A 28 -12.81 4.11 49.45
C HIS A 28 -14.06 3.25 49.67
N GLY A 29 -14.99 3.29 48.71
CA GLY A 29 -15.97 2.22 48.55
C GLY A 29 -15.26 0.94 48.07
N PRO A 30 -15.76 -0.26 48.40
CA PRO A 30 -15.20 -1.52 47.91
C PRO A 30 -15.60 -1.67 46.44
N GLY A 31 -14.83 -1.04 45.57
CA GLY A 31 -15.12 -0.99 44.14
C GLY A 31 -14.19 -0.04 43.42
N GLY A 32 -12.94 -0.46 43.26
CA GLY A 32 -11.99 0.04 42.26
C GLY A 32 -11.62 1.52 42.36
N GLY A 33 -10.36 1.82 42.68
CA GLY A 33 -9.80 3.15 42.49
C GLY A 33 -10.14 3.67 41.09
N SER A 34 -10.80 4.83 41.02
CA SER A 34 -11.08 5.53 39.78
C SER A 34 -9.75 6.03 39.21
N ASP A 35 -9.09 5.15 38.48
CA ASP A 35 -7.95 5.46 37.64
C ASP A 35 -8.44 6.31 36.46
N TRP A 36 -8.32 7.63 36.56
CA TRP A 36 -8.61 8.56 35.47
C TRP A 36 -7.77 8.28 34.21
N ARG A 37 -6.78 7.36 34.27
CA ARG A 37 -6.02 6.86 33.12
C ARG A 37 -6.78 5.87 32.24
N ARG A 38 -7.98 5.40 32.61
CA ARG A 38 -8.85 4.69 31.66
C ARG A 38 -9.47 5.70 30.70
N SER A 39 -8.58 6.12 29.80
CA SER A 39 -8.77 6.89 28.58
C SER A 39 -10.14 6.62 27.98
N ALA A 40 -10.88 7.68 27.66
CA ALA A 40 -11.91 7.59 26.65
C ALA A 40 -11.29 6.85 25.45
N ARG A 41 -11.80 5.66 25.09
CA ARG A 41 -11.23 4.82 24.04
C ARG A 41 -10.90 5.71 22.84
N LEU A 42 -9.62 5.91 22.54
CA LEU A 42 -9.22 6.79 21.44
C LEU A 42 -9.80 6.21 20.16
N HIS A 43 -10.52 7.05 19.40
CA HIS A 43 -11.11 6.66 18.13
C HIS A 43 -10.54 7.53 17.01
N MET A 44 -9.88 6.90 16.04
CA MET A 44 -9.14 7.58 14.98
C MET A 44 -9.77 7.35 13.60
N ARG A 45 -9.71 8.34 12.72
CA ARG A 45 -9.98 8.15 11.29
C ARG A 45 -8.66 7.92 10.59
N VAL A 46 -8.55 6.79 9.90
CA VAL A 46 -7.33 6.37 9.23
C VAL A 46 -7.56 6.41 7.72
N VAL A 47 -6.68 7.13 7.02
CA VAL A 47 -6.66 7.15 5.56
C VAL A 47 -5.64 6.16 5.03
N THR A 48 -5.99 5.45 3.97
CA THR A 48 -5.09 4.55 3.24
C THR A 48 -5.16 4.82 1.74
N LEU A 49 -4.24 4.22 1.00
CA LEU A 49 -4.17 4.26 -0.46
C LEU A 49 -4.04 2.83 -0.98
N VAL A 50 -4.76 2.50 -2.04
CA VAL A 50 -4.67 1.19 -2.68
C VAL A 50 -3.35 1.10 -3.45
N GLU A 51 -2.47 0.21 -3.01
CA GLU A 51 -1.14 0.00 -3.59
C GLU A 51 -0.66 -1.42 -3.37
N HIS A 52 -0.45 -2.17 -4.44
CA HIS A 52 0.05 -3.54 -4.35
C HIS A 52 1.58 -3.51 -4.17
N PRO A 53 2.16 -4.31 -3.25
CA PRO A 53 1.56 -5.40 -2.47
C PRO A 53 1.17 -5.01 -1.02
N PHE A 54 1.04 -3.73 -0.68
CA PHE A 54 0.86 -3.28 0.70
C PHE A 54 -0.59 -3.16 1.14
N VAL A 55 -1.47 -2.71 0.24
CA VAL A 55 -2.91 -2.55 0.46
C VAL A 55 -3.66 -3.00 -0.79
N PHE A 56 -4.52 -3.99 -0.61
CA PHE A 56 -5.43 -4.53 -1.59
C PHE A 56 -6.86 -4.17 -1.20
N THR A 57 -7.75 -4.15 -2.19
CA THR A 57 -9.19 -3.97 -1.97
C THR A 57 -9.96 -5.07 -2.65
N ARG A 58 -11.07 -5.47 -2.04
CA ARG A 58 -12.10 -6.32 -2.65
C ARG A 58 -13.48 -5.74 -2.37
N GLU A 59 -14.45 -6.13 -3.18
CA GLU A 59 -15.85 -5.82 -2.90
C GLU A 59 -16.31 -6.52 -1.61
N VAL A 60 -17.28 -5.91 -0.94
CA VAL A 60 -17.97 -6.53 0.20
C VAL A 60 -18.83 -7.71 -0.28
N ASP A 61 -19.04 -8.68 0.61
CA ASP A 61 -19.93 -9.81 0.32
C ASP A 61 -21.41 -9.36 0.28
N GLY A 62 -22.33 -10.25 -0.08
CA GLY A 62 -23.76 -9.94 -0.18
C GLY A 62 -24.36 -9.33 1.09
N ASP A 63 -23.82 -9.69 2.26
CA ASP A 63 -24.23 -9.18 3.57
C ASP A 63 -23.59 -7.82 3.94
N GLY A 64 -22.75 -7.26 3.06
CA GLY A 64 -22.04 -6.00 3.27
C GLY A 64 -20.93 -6.07 4.32
N MET A 65 -20.49 -7.27 4.68
CA MET A 65 -19.44 -7.55 5.66
C MET A 65 -18.14 -7.99 4.99
N CYS A 66 -17.06 -7.95 5.78
CA CYS A 66 -15.73 -8.36 5.37
C CYS A 66 -15.26 -9.52 6.26
N PRO A 67 -15.44 -10.80 5.87
CA PRO A 67 -14.95 -11.94 6.66
C PRO A 67 -13.41 -12.01 6.72
N ALA A 68 -12.73 -11.47 5.70
CA ALA A 68 -11.28 -11.36 5.63
C ALA A 68 -10.82 -9.91 5.38
N GLY A 69 -9.98 -9.39 6.27
CA GLY A 69 -9.55 -7.98 6.24
C GLY A 69 -10.59 -7.03 6.81
N GLN A 70 -10.30 -5.73 6.70
CA GLN A 70 -11.03 -4.68 7.40
C GLN A 70 -12.01 -3.96 6.49
N LEU A 71 -13.20 -3.64 7.02
CA LEU A 71 -14.15 -2.77 6.32
C LEU A 71 -13.54 -1.38 6.14
N CYS A 72 -13.48 -0.91 4.90
CA CYS A 72 -13.03 0.43 4.56
C CYS A 72 -14.04 1.12 3.64
N LEU A 73 -14.12 2.45 3.75
CA LEU A 73 -14.92 3.24 2.83
C LEU A 73 -14.10 3.68 1.62
N ASP A 74 -14.72 3.65 0.45
CA ASP A 74 -14.26 4.34 -0.75
C ASP A 74 -15.19 5.54 -1.01
N PRO A 75 -14.92 6.71 -0.39
CA PRO A 75 -15.83 7.84 -0.43
C PRO A 75 -15.87 8.54 -1.80
N LEU A 76 -14.89 8.30 -2.68
CA LEU A 76 -14.74 8.94 -3.99
C LEU A 76 -14.78 10.49 -3.95
N THR A 77 -14.57 11.08 -2.77
CA THR A 77 -14.61 12.52 -2.54
C THR A 77 -13.51 12.95 -1.58
N ASN A 78 -13.04 14.19 -1.77
CA ASN A 78 -12.04 14.83 -0.93
C ASN A 78 -12.67 15.82 0.07
N GLU A 79 -14.01 15.89 0.12
CA GLU A 79 -14.71 16.78 1.04
C GLU A 79 -14.81 16.18 2.45
N THR A 80 -14.32 16.91 3.43
CA THR A 80 -14.24 16.41 4.81
C THR A 80 -15.61 16.32 5.50
N SER A 81 -16.56 17.17 5.11
CA SER A 81 -17.94 17.19 5.64
C SER A 81 -18.73 15.95 5.22
N THR A 82 -18.67 15.58 3.94
CA THR A 82 -19.33 14.40 3.39
C THR A 82 -18.73 13.12 3.99
N LEU A 83 -17.41 13.06 4.11
CA LEU A 83 -16.70 11.95 4.74
C LEU A 83 -17.10 11.75 6.21
N LYS A 84 -17.23 12.83 6.99
CA LYS A 84 -17.75 12.78 8.36
C LYS A 84 -19.19 12.28 8.42
N GLY A 85 -20.04 12.72 7.49
CA GLY A 85 -21.42 12.26 7.37
C GLY A 85 -21.51 10.76 7.07
N LEU A 86 -20.65 10.24 6.18
CA LEU A 86 -20.57 8.81 5.87
C LEU A 86 -20.22 7.98 7.11
N PHE A 87 -19.23 8.39 7.89
CA PHE A 87 -18.86 7.69 9.13
C PHE A 87 -19.93 7.75 10.21
N GLN A 88 -20.65 8.87 10.33
CA GLN A 88 -21.79 8.98 11.24
C GLN A 88 -22.93 8.03 10.83
N ASN A 89 -23.22 7.95 9.53
CA ASN A 89 -24.25 7.06 8.99
C ASN A 89 -23.88 5.58 9.12
N LEU A 90 -22.59 5.23 9.00
CA LEU A 90 -22.12 3.86 9.25
C LEU A 90 -22.38 3.41 10.68
N LYS A 91 -22.18 4.30 11.66
CA LYS A 91 -22.37 4.01 13.10
C LYS A 91 -23.84 4.10 13.54
N GLY A 92 -24.72 4.64 12.69
CA GLY A 92 -26.14 4.75 12.98
C GLY A 92 -26.83 3.38 13.04
N PRO A 93 -27.96 3.27 13.77
CA PRO A 93 -28.65 2.00 14.00
C PRO A 93 -29.13 1.28 12.73
N ASN A 94 -29.25 2.00 11.61
CA ASN A 94 -29.69 1.47 10.31
C ASN A 94 -28.59 1.46 9.23
N GLY A 95 -27.33 1.75 9.58
CA GLY A 95 -26.14 1.59 8.73
C GLY A 95 -26.34 1.92 7.24
N SER A 96 -26.85 3.11 6.91
CA SER A 96 -27.44 3.44 5.58
C SER A 96 -26.43 3.76 4.47
N VAL A 97 -25.16 3.39 4.63
CA VAL A 97 -24.15 3.65 3.58
C VAL A 97 -24.27 2.62 2.46
N SER A 98 -24.37 3.13 1.23
CA SER A 98 -24.43 2.33 0.00
C SER A 98 -23.32 1.28 -0.05
N THR A 99 -23.67 0.07 -0.45
CA THR A 99 -22.72 -1.05 -0.61
C THR A 99 -21.58 -0.72 -1.57
N HIS A 100 -21.82 0.14 -2.56
CA HIS A 100 -20.80 0.56 -3.53
C HIS A 100 -19.65 1.37 -2.91
N LEU A 101 -19.91 2.05 -1.78
CA LEU A 101 -18.90 2.82 -1.05
C LEU A 101 -18.17 1.97 -0.01
N LYS A 102 -18.60 0.73 0.21
CA LYS A 102 -17.99 -0.20 1.15
C LYS A 102 -17.05 -1.15 0.40
N LYS A 103 -15.83 -1.28 0.88
CA LYS A 103 -14.83 -2.24 0.39
C LYS A 103 -14.23 -2.99 1.57
N CYS A 104 -13.62 -4.13 1.29
CA CYS A 104 -12.75 -4.79 2.26
C CYS A 104 -11.30 -4.51 1.88
N CYS A 105 -10.58 -3.83 2.77
CA CYS A 105 -9.17 -3.54 2.65
C CYS A 105 -8.36 -4.59 3.40
N TYR A 106 -7.29 -5.09 2.78
CA TYR A 106 -6.41 -6.09 3.39
C TYR A 106 -4.98 -5.95 2.86
N GLY A 107 -4.02 -6.58 3.53
CA GLY A 107 -2.61 -6.55 3.15
C GLY A 107 -1.72 -6.06 4.28
N TYR A 108 -0.40 -6.04 4.03
CA TYR A 108 0.61 -5.80 5.04
C TYR A 108 0.37 -4.53 5.88
N CYS A 109 -0.03 -3.43 5.24
CA CYS A 109 -0.28 -2.18 5.95
C CYS A 109 -1.55 -2.22 6.83
N ILE A 110 -2.56 -3.00 6.43
CA ILE A 110 -3.80 -3.15 7.20
C ILE A 110 -3.55 -4.05 8.42
N ASP A 111 -2.86 -5.16 8.24
CA ASP A 111 -2.51 -6.08 9.33
C ASP A 111 -1.63 -5.37 10.38
N LEU A 112 -0.70 -4.52 9.94
CA LEU A 112 0.11 -3.69 10.82
C LEU A 112 -0.74 -2.70 11.62
N LEU A 113 -1.72 -2.06 10.99
CA LEU A 113 -2.64 -1.13 11.66
C LEU A 113 -3.49 -1.84 12.72
N GLU A 114 -4.00 -3.03 12.41
CA GLU A 114 -4.76 -3.84 13.37
C GLU A 114 -3.91 -4.20 14.59
N LYS A 115 -2.68 -4.68 14.37
CA LYS A 115 -1.77 -4.99 15.48
C LYS A 115 -1.46 -3.76 16.34
N LEU A 116 -1.23 -2.60 15.70
CA LEU A 116 -0.98 -1.34 16.41
C LEU A 116 -2.20 -0.90 17.22
N ALA A 117 -3.41 -1.06 16.68
CA ALA A 117 -4.66 -0.73 17.35
C ALA A 117 -4.88 -1.60 18.60
N GLU A 118 -4.59 -2.90 18.51
CA GLU A 118 -4.63 -3.83 19.64
C GLU A 118 -3.60 -3.49 20.73
N ASP A 119 -2.35 -3.23 20.34
CA ASP A 119 -1.24 -3.05 21.29
C ASP A 119 -1.35 -1.71 22.04
N ILE A 120 -1.82 -0.65 21.36
CA ILE A 120 -1.98 0.70 21.93
C ILE A 120 -3.37 0.86 22.59
N GLY A 121 -4.37 0.11 22.14
CA GLY A 121 -5.74 0.17 22.65
C GLY A 121 -6.58 1.31 22.08
N PHE A 122 -6.50 1.56 20.77
CA PHE A 122 -7.38 2.50 20.06
C PHE A 122 -8.31 1.79 19.07
N THR A 123 -9.39 2.44 18.71
CA THR A 123 -10.30 1.98 17.65
C THR A 123 -10.18 2.91 16.45
N PHE A 124 -10.50 2.41 15.27
CA PHE A 124 -10.37 3.22 14.06
C PHE A 124 -11.46 2.97 13.04
N ASP A 125 -11.74 4.00 12.25
CA ASP A 125 -12.49 3.88 11.01
C ASP A 125 -11.53 4.07 9.82
N LEU A 126 -11.58 3.17 8.84
CA LEU A 126 -10.68 3.15 7.70
C LEU A 126 -11.37 3.67 6.43
N TYR A 127 -10.68 4.49 5.64
CA TYR A 127 -11.13 4.87 4.30
C TYR A 127 -9.97 5.04 3.31
N ILE A 128 -10.30 4.94 2.03
CA ILE A 128 -9.41 5.11 0.90
C ILE A 128 -9.43 6.58 0.49
N VAL A 129 -8.26 7.18 0.26
CA VAL A 129 -8.15 8.56 -0.21
C VAL A 129 -8.94 8.78 -1.51
N GLY A 130 -9.78 9.81 -1.56
CA GLY A 130 -10.72 10.02 -2.65
C GLY A 130 -10.09 10.32 -4.01
N ASP A 131 -8.90 10.91 -4.05
CA ASP A 131 -8.19 11.22 -5.30
C ASP A 131 -7.20 10.14 -5.77
N GLY A 132 -7.04 9.05 -5.00
CA GLY A 132 -6.13 7.96 -5.29
C GLY A 132 -4.66 8.38 -5.35
N LYS A 133 -4.25 9.47 -4.68
CA LYS A 133 -2.87 9.99 -4.72
C LYS A 133 -2.33 10.16 -3.31
N TYR A 134 -1.02 9.94 -3.17
CA TYR A 134 -0.33 10.23 -1.90
C TYR A 134 -0.34 11.71 -1.52
N GLY A 135 -0.48 12.59 -2.50
CA GLY A 135 -0.41 14.02 -2.31
C GLY A 135 0.88 14.67 -2.76
N GLY A 136 0.71 15.85 -3.34
CA GLY A 136 1.77 16.75 -3.74
C GLY A 136 1.33 18.20 -3.55
N PHE A 137 2.32 19.09 -3.44
CA PHE A 137 2.09 20.51 -3.32
C PHE A 137 1.76 21.09 -4.70
N LYS A 138 0.51 21.57 -4.87
CA LYS A 138 0.02 22.17 -6.11
C LYS A 138 -0.79 23.42 -5.78
N ASN A 139 -0.57 24.50 -6.52
CA ASN A 139 -1.33 25.76 -6.37
C ASN A 139 -1.39 26.27 -4.91
N GLY A 140 -0.28 26.16 -4.16
CA GLY A 140 -0.22 26.61 -2.77
C GLY A 140 -0.88 25.68 -1.75
N ARG A 141 -1.39 24.52 -2.16
CA ARG A 141 -2.07 23.57 -1.26
C ARG A 141 -1.59 22.14 -1.46
N TRP A 142 -1.58 21.37 -0.39
CA TRP A 142 -1.36 19.92 -0.44
C TRP A 142 -2.63 19.19 -0.84
N THR A 143 -2.47 18.22 -1.73
CA THR A 143 -3.55 17.37 -2.26
C THR A 143 -3.41 15.94 -1.73
N GLY A 144 -4.37 15.06 -2.07
CA GLY A 144 -4.39 13.64 -1.70
C GLY A 144 -4.21 13.36 -0.23
N LEU A 145 -3.55 12.25 0.07
CA LEU A 145 -3.42 11.74 1.43
C LEU A 145 -2.77 12.76 2.39
N VAL A 146 -1.77 13.54 1.95
CA VAL A 146 -1.21 14.64 2.76
C VAL A 146 -2.24 15.75 2.99
N GLY A 147 -3.04 16.09 1.99
CA GLY A 147 -4.12 17.08 2.11
C GLY A 147 -5.20 16.67 3.11
N ASP A 148 -5.54 15.38 3.15
CA ASP A 148 -6.50 14.81 4.10
C ASP A 148 -6.01 14.90 5.55
N LEU A 149 -4.73 14.65 5.78
CA LEU A 149 -4.11 14.82 7.11
C LEU A 149 -4.12 16.28 7.54
N LEU A 150 -3.70 17.19 6.66
CA LEU A 150 -3.63 18.62 6.98
C LEU A 150 -5.00 19.27 7.19
N SER A 151 -6.03 18.79 6.50
CA SER A 151 -7.41 19.26 6.68
C SER A 151 -8.11 18.68 7.91
N GLY A 152 -7.47 17.72 8.60
CA GLY A 152 -8.07 17.00 9.73
C GLY A 152 -9.16 16.00 9.32
N ALA A 153 -9.23 15.66 8.02
CA ALA A 153 -10.11 14.61 7.52
C ALA A 153 -9.71 13.27 8.14
N ALA A 154 -8.41 12.97 8.16
CA ALA A 154 -7.80 11.84 8.84
C ALA A 154 -6.93 12.30 10.01
N HIS A 155 -6.78 11.42 11.01
CA HIS A 155 -5.85 11.62 12.13
C HIS A 155 -4.55 10.84 11.93
N LEU A 156 -4.59 9.76 11.15
CA LEU A 156 -3.47 8.89 10.85
C LEU A 156 -3.56 8.44 9.40
N ALA A 157 -2.42 8.25 8.74
CA ALA A 157 -2.35 7.61 7.44
C ALA A 157 -1.53 6.32 7.54
N VAL A 158 -2.03 5.25 6.94
CA VAL A 158 -1.31 3.97 6.88
C VAL A 158 -1.29 3.47 5.44
N THR A 159 -0.10 3.53 4.83
CA THR A 159 0.19 3.06 3.47
C THR A 159 1.72 3.02 3.29
N SER A 160 2.21 2.49 2.17
CA SER A 160 3.60 2.57 1.70
C SER A 160 4.00 3.99 1.28
N PHE A 161 4.04 4.91 2.24
CA PHE A 161 4.31 6.31 1.99
C PHE A 161 5.78 6.66 2.25
N SER A 162 6.50 7.07 1.20
CA SER A 162 7.91 7.46 1.33
C SER A 162 8.10 8.73 2.14
N ILE A 163 9.05 8.66 3.09
CA ILE A 163 9.54 9.79 3.88
C ILE A 163 10.36 10.71 2.96
N ASN A 164 10.02 12.00 2.93
CA ASN A 164 10.72 13.02 2.17
C ASN A 164 10.70 14.35 2.95
N SER A 165 11.79 15.12 2.87
CA SER A 165 11.96 16.44 3.52
C SER A 165 10.75 17.37 3.33
N ALA A 166 10.26 17.54 2.10
CA ALA A 166 9.12 18.44 1.83
C ALA A 166 7.82 18.00 2.53
N ARG A 167 7.64 16.68 2.74
CA ARG A 167 6.48 16.11 3.44
C ARG A 167 6.68 16.18 4.95
N SER A 168 7.89 15.91 5.44
CA SER A 168 8.23 15.98 6.86
C SER A 168 8.15 17.38 7.46
N GLN A 169 8.09 18.43 6.63
CA GLN A 169 7.85 19.80 7.09
C GLN A 169 6.39 20.09 7.45
N VAL A 170 5.45 19.27 6.99
CA VAL A 170 4.00 19.51 7.15
C VAL A 170 3.28 18.39 7.90
N ILE A 171 3.88 17.20 7.97
CA ILE A 171 3.36 16.05 8.70
C ILE A 171 4.49 15.31 9.41
N ASP A 172 4.14 14.67 10.52
CA ASP A 172 5.06 13.85 11.29
C ASP A 172 5.05 12.40 10.79
N PHE A 173 6.23 11.79 10.75
CA PHE A 173 6.41 10.38 10.36
C PHE A 173 6.82 9.54 11.57
N THR A 174 6.40 8.28 11.56
CA THR A 174 6.89 7.28 12.50
C THR A 174 8.27 6.76 12.07
N SER A 175 8.87 5.89 12.90
CA SER A 175 10.03 5.12 12.45
C SER A 175 9.64 4.29 11.22
N PRO A 176 10.48 4.27 10.16
CA PRO A 176 10.20 3.49 8.96
C PRO A 176 10.06 2.00 9.31
N PHE A 177 8.99 1.37 8.82
CA PHE A 177 8.72 -0.06 9.02
C PHE A 177 9.20 -0.93 7.86
N PHE A 178 9.52 -0.32 6.71
CA PHE A 178 9.98 -1.01 5.50
C PHE A 178 11.07 -0.18 4.82
N SER A 179 12.17 -0.81 4.43
CA SER A 179 13.24 -0.20 3.65
C SER A 179 13.17 -0.70 2.21
N THR A 180 13.11 0.24 1.27
CA THR A 180 13.08 -0.06 -0.17
C THR A 180 14.19 0.71 -0.88
N SER A 181 14.72 0.14 -1.95
CA SER A 181 15.68 0.77 -2.86
C SER A 181 15.07 0.92 -4.26
N LEU A 182 15.56 1.92 -5.01
CA LEU A 182 15.11 2.14 -6.37
C LEU A 182 15.72 1.09 -7.30
N GLY A 183 14.87 0.32 -7.97
CA GLY A 183 15.25 -0.63 -9.02
C GLY A 183 14.67 -0.21 -10.37
N ILE A 184 15.40 -0.49 -11.45
CA ILE A 184 14.89 -0.29 -12.82
C ILE A 184 14.35 -1.62 -13.31
N LEU A 185 13.05 -1.67 -13.60
CA LEU A 185 12.43 -2.83 -14.23
C LEU A 185 12.63 -2.73 -15.75
N VAL A 186 13.36 -3.69 -16.33
CA VAL A 186 13.59 -3.79 -17.77
C VAL A 186 13.05 -5.11 -18.27
N ARG A 187 12.39 -5.10 -19.43
CA ARG A 187 11.98 -6.33 -20.12
C ARG A 187 13.24 -7.09 -20.53
N THR A 188 13.40 -8.30 -20.00
CA THR A 188 14.39 -9.24 -20.51
C THR A 188 14.07 -9.55 -21.96
N ARG A 189 15.04 -9.33 -22.86
CA ARG A 189 14.99 -9.86 -24.22
C ARG A 189 15.72 -11.19 -24.18
N ASP A 190 15.09 -12.24 -24.67
CA ASP A 190 15.75 -13.53 -24.85
C ASP A 190 16.87 -13.34 -25.87
N THR A 191 18.11 -13.25 -25.38
CA THR A 191 19.32 -13.18 -26.20
C THR A 191 19.82 -14.56 -26.58
N ALA A 192 19.03 -15.61 -26.31
CA ALA A 192 19.33 -16.96 -26.75
C ALA A 192 19.35 -16.97 -28.29
N ALA A 193 20.55 -16.97 -28.85
CA ALA A 193 20.74 -17.16 -30.27
C ALA A 193 20.14 -18.53 -30.64
N PRO A 194 19.25 -18.62 -31.64
CA PRO A 194 18.71 -19.90 -32.06
C PRO A 194 19.86 -20.81 -32.50
N ILE A 195 19.70 -22.14 -32.35
CA ILE A 195 20.72 -23.12 -32.72
C ILE A 195 21.19 -22.93 -34.18
N GLY A 196 20.32 -22.44 -35.08
CA GLY A 196 20.64 -22.13 -36.48
C GLY A 196 21.27 -20.75 -36.74
N ALA A 197 21.56 -19.95 -35.72
CA ALA A 197 22.13 -18.61 -35.90
C ALA A 197 23.51 -18.63 -36.60
N PHE A 198 24.24 -19.75 -36.56
CA PHE A 198 25.49 -19.92 -37.30
C PHE A 198 25.28 -19.98 -38.82
N MET A 199 24.06 -20.27 -39.30
CA MET A 199 23.75 -20.31 -40.74
C MET A 199 23.35 -18.94 -41.30
N TRP A 200 22.96 -17.99 -40.45
CA TRP A 200 22.55 -16.63 -40.86
C TRP A 200 23.61 -15.81 -41.61
N PRO A 201 24.92 -15.92 -41.30
CA PRO A 201 25.94 -15.18 -42.03
C PRO A 201 26.05 -15.55 -43.51
N LEU A 202 25.62 -16.75 -43.90
CA LEU A 202 25.78 -17.25 -45.27
C LEU A 202 24.43 -17.36 -45.98
N HIS A 203 24.30 -16.62 -47.09
CA HIS A 203 23.10 -16.65 -47.93
C HIS A 203 22.91 -18.04 -48.55
N TRP A 204 21.65 -18.46 -48.78
CA TRP A 204 21.32 -19.79 -49.30
C TRP A 204 22.02 -20.11 -50.64
N SER A 205 22.27 -19.09 -51.46
CA SER A 205 22.99 -19.22 -52.72
C SER A 205 24.45 -19.64 -52.55
N MET A 206 25.12 -19.22 -51.47
CA MET A 206 26.49 -19.62 -51.18
C MET A 206 26.57 -21.05 -50.66
N TRP A 207 25.59 -21.50 -49.87
CA TRP A 207 25.46 -22.91 -49.51
C TRP A 207 25.29 -23.80 -50.74
N LEU A 208 24.41 -23.40 -51.66
CA LEU A 208 24.25 -24.09 -52.94
C LEU A 208 25.55 -24.04 -53.76
N GLY A 209 26.25 -22.91 -53.77
CA GLY A 209 27.54 -22.74 -54.44
C GLY A 209 28.61 -23.69 -53.91
N ILE A 210 28.73 -23.84 -52.59
CA ILE A 210 29.64 -24.79 -51.94
C ILE A 210 29.27 -26.23 -52.34
N PHE A 211 27.99 -26.58 -52.31
CA PHE A 211 27.54 -27.91 -52.72
C PHE A 211 27.90 -28.21 -54.18
N VAL A 212 27.59 -27.30 -55.10
CA VAL A 212 27.88 -27.48 -56.53
C VAL A 212 29.38 -27.54 -56.79
N SER A 213 30.18 -26.65 -56.18
CA SER A 213 31.63 -26.63 -56.39
C SER A 213 32.32 -27.90 -55.86
N LEU A 214 31.86 -28.43 -54.72
CA LEU A 214 32.35 -29.71 -54.20
C LEU A 214 32.08 -30.86 -55.18
N HIS A 215 30.87 -30.93 -55.77
CA HIS A 215 30.51 -31.99 -56.71
C HIS A 215 31.26 -31.87 -58.04
N VAL A 216 31.36 -30.65 -58.59
CA VAL A 216 32.13 -30.40 -59.82
C VAL A 216 33.60 -30.76 -59.63
N THR A 217 34.19 -30.38 -58.51
CA THR A 217 35.59 -30.72 -58.19
C THR A 217 35.78 -32.23 -58.06
N ALA A 218 34.86 -32.93 -57.38
CA ALA A 218 34.91 -34.39 -57.25
C ALA A 218 34.83 -35.10 -58.60
N VAL A 219 33.89 -34.70 -59.47
CA VAL A 219 33.76 -35.25 -60.83
C VAL A 219 35.01 -34.98 -61.66
N PHE A 220 35.54 -33.75 -61.61
CA PHE A 220 36.74 -33.39 -62.35
C PHE A 220 37.96 -34.20 -61.91
N LEU A 221 38.16 -34.34 -60.59
CA LEU A 221 39.23 -35.19 -60.04
C LEU A 221 39.06 -36.64 -60.46
N THR A 222 37.84 -37.19 -60.39
CA THR A 222 37.58 -38.58 -60.80
C THR A 222 37.86 -38.79 -62.29
N LEU A 223 37.47 -37.86 -63.16
CA LEU A 223 37.78 -37.93 -64.60
C LEU A 223 39.29 -37.80 -64.85
N TYR A 224 39.96 -36.89 -64.15
CA TYR A 224 41.41 -36.72 -64.26
C TYR A 224 42.15 -38.00 -63.83
N GLU A 225 41.75 -38.61 -62.72
CA GLU A 225 42.31 -39.87 -62.24
C GLU A 225 41.99 -41.04 -63.19
N TRP A 226 40.80 -41.06 -63.79
CA TRP A 226 40.42 -42.07 -64.79
C TRP A 226 41.28 -42.00 -66.05
N HIS A 227 41.61 -40.80 -66.51
CA HIS A 227 42.46 -40.58 -67.69
C HIS A 227 43.96 -40.60 -67.38
N SER A 228 44.34 -40.63 -66.11
CA SER A 228 45.74 -40.69 -65.70
C SER A 228 46.29 -42.13 -65.82
N PRO A 229 47.45 -42.34 -66.47
CA PRO A 229 48.05 -43.68 -66.66
C PRO A 229 48.52 -44.36 -65.35
N PHE A 230 48.48 -43.64 -64.23
CA PHE A 230 48.81 -44.14 -62.89
C PHE A 230 47.61 -44.11 -61.92
N GLY A 231 46.40 -43.80 -62.42
CA GLY A 231 45.17 -43.66 -61.64
C GLY A 231 44.33 -44.95 -61.54
N MET A 232 43.07 -44.81 -61.07
CA MET A 232 42.15 -45.89 -60.69
C MET A 232 41.60 -46.71 -61.88
N THR A 233 42.48 -47.35 -62.66
CA THR A 233 42.12 -48.46 -63.55
C THR A 233 42.75 -49.74 -63.00
N PRO A 234 41.96 -50.71 -62.50
CA PRO A 234 42.49 -52.05 -62.27
C PRO A 234 42.90 -52.62 -63.63
N ARG A 235 44.12 -53.15 -63.71
CA ARG A 235 44.57 -53.91 -64.89
C ARG A 235 43.70 -55.13 -65.13
#